data_AF-A0AAN0R1B7-F1
#
_entry.id   AF-A0AAN0R1B7-F1
#
_cell.length_a   1.000
_cell.length_b   1.000
_cell.length_c   1.000
_cell.angle_alpha   90.00
_cell.angle_beta   90.00
_cell.angle_gamma   90.00
#
_symmetry.space_group_name_H-M   'P 1'
#
loop_
_entity.id
_entity.type
_entity.pdbx_description
1 polymer ?
#
loop_
_entity_poly.entity_id
_entity_poly.type
_entity_poly.pdbx_seq_one_letter_code
_entity_poly.pdbx_strand_id
1 'polypeptide(L)'
;MFRTRASLATLLLASVLAGCSSGGHSGGGAPAAAAGNDGRCDASGADFAIGKPGSAELLEQARKASGSQMARILKPHDVVTLEYRSERLNLNVDERGVVIRANCG
;
A
#
# COMPACT_ATOMS: atom_id res chain seq x y z
N MET A 1 -59.23 -28.04 22.39
CA MET A 1 -58.82 -29.46 22.49
C MET A 1 -57.54 -29.64 21.69
N PHE A 2 -56.56 -30.36 22.26
CA PHE A 2 -55.23 -30.70 21.70
C PHE A 2 -54.20 -29.55 21.66
N ARG A 3 -53.58 -29.22 22.81
CA ARG A 3 -52.39 -29.87 23.38
C ARG A 3 -51.09 -29.27 22.82
N THR A 4 -50.57 -28.32 23.60
CA THR A 4 -49.17 -28.31 24.03
C THR A 4 -48.52 -29.70 23.97
N ARG A 5 -47.36 -29.79 23.30
CA ARG A 5 -46.25 -30.76 23.45
C ARG A 5 -45.68 -31.15 22.10
N ALA A 6 -44.57 -30.52 21.72
CA ALA A 6 -43.41 -31.22 21.18
C ALA A 6 -42.31 -30.19 20.91
N SER A 7 -41.83 -29.58 22.00
CA SER A 7 -40.43 -29.20 22.03
C SER A 7 -39.58 -30.47 21.90
N LEU A 8 -38.43 -30.30 21.24
CA LEU A 8 -37.23 -31.15 21.29
C LEU A 8 -37.11 -32.32 20.30
N ALA A 9 -36.04 -32.18 19.50
CA ALA A 9 -35.08 -33.22 19.13
C ALA A 9 -35.36 -34.06 17.88
N THR A 10 -34.79 -33.63 16.74
CA THR A 10 -34.11 -34.49 15.76
C THR A 10 -33.33 -33.59 14.80
N LEU A 11 -32.04 -33.36 15.07
CA LEU A 11 -30.88 -34.09 14.53
C LEU A 11 -30.40 -33.57 13.16
N LEU A 12 -29.18 -33.01 13.19
CA LEU A 12 -28.10 -33.17 12.21
C LEU A 12 -28.47 -33.14 10.72
N LEU A 13 -28.10 -32.05 10.03
CA LEU A 13 -27.53 -32.15 8.68
C LEU A 13 -26.41 -31.11 8.50
N ALA A 14 -25.19 -31.59 8.63
CA ALA A 14 -23.98 -30.94 8.15
C ALA A 14 -24.06 -30.80 6.61
N SER A 15 -23.96 -29.58 6.12
CA SER A 15 -23.69 -29.31 4.71
C SER A 15 -22.37 -28.56 4.60
N VAL A 16 -21.31 -29.35 4.46
CA VAL A 16 -19.99 -28.89 4.03
C VAL A 16 -20.11 -28.50 2.56
N LEU A 17 -20.06 -27.21 2.24
CA LEU A 17 -19.82 -26.76 0.88
C LEU A 17 -18.31 -26.73 0.64
N ALA A 18 -17.81 -27.82 0.07
CA ALA A 18 -16.53 -27.85 -0.63
C ALA A 18 -16.75 -27.41 -2.08
N GLY A 19 -15.90 -26.50 -2.58
CA GLY A 19 -15.56 -26.42 -4.00
C GLY A 19 -15.65 -25.04 -4.67
N CYS A 20 -14.49 -24.43 -4.93
CA CYS A 20 -14.03 -24.30 -6.31
C CYS A 20 -12.51 -24.13 -6.37
N SER A 21 -11.90 -24.95 -7.24
CA SER A 21 -10.49 -25.03 -7.59
C SER A 21 -10.29 -24.38 -8.96
N SER A 22 -9.29 -23.50 -9.09
CA SER A 22 -8.57 -23.13 -10.33
C SER A 22 -7.79 -21.84 -10.01
N GLY A 23 -6.50 -21.64 -10.28
CA GLY A 23 -5.45 -22.38 -10.96
C GLY A 23 -4.17 -21.55 -10.73
N GLY A 24 -3.01 -22.21 -10.60
CA GLY A 24 -1.77 -21.60 -10.14
C GLY A 24 -1.30 -20.39 -10.94
N HIS A 25 -0.82 -19.36 -10.23
CA HIS A 25 0.09 -18.36 -10.78
C HIS A 25 1.48 -18.61 -10.20
N SER A 26 2.20 -19.54 -10.84
CA SER A 26 3.63 -19.67 -10.66
C SER A 26 4.33 -18.60 -11.49
N GLY A 27 5.17 -17.80 -10.83
CA GLY A 27 6.31 -17.14 -11.49
C GLY A 27 6.08 -15.72 -12.00
N GLY A 28 6.30 -14.76 -11.11
CA GLY A 28 6.59 -13.37 -11.46
C GLY A 28 6.90 -12.64 -10.17
N GLY A 29 8.19 -12.44 -9.89
CA GLY A 29 8.74 -12.05 -8.58
C GLY A 29 7.83 -11.09 -7.82
N ALA A 30 7.40 -11.51 -6.63
CA ALA A 30 6.78 -10.60 -5.68
C ALA A 30 7.70 -9.37 -5.55
N PRO A 31 7.19 -8.14 -5.67
CA PRO A 31 7.99 -6.99 -5.29
C PRO A 31 8.40 -7.26 -3.85
N ALA A 32 9.69 -7.18 -3.55
CA ALA A 32 10.19 -7.37 -2.20
C ALA A 32 9.30 -6.54 -1.28
N ALA A 33 8.52 -7.22 -0.42
CA ALA A 33 7.75 -6.53 0.60
C ALA A 33 8.77 -5.68 1.35
N ALA A 34 8.61 -4.36 1.31
CA ALA A 34 9.48 -3.43 2.01
C ALA A 34 9.67 -3.99 3.42
N ALA A 35 10.92 -4.37 3.74
CA ALA A 35 11.25 -5.00 5.00
C ALA A 35 10.64 -4.11 6.08
N GLY A 36 9.81 -4.71 6.95
CA GLY A 36 8.97 -4.00 7.91
C GLY A 36 9.77 -2.91 8.62
N ASN A 37 9.62 -1.69 8.13
CA ASN A 37 10.15 -0.53 8.79
C ASN A 37 9.12 -0.12 9.83
N ASP A 38 9.60 0.49 10.89
CA ASP A 38 8.85 1.20 11.92
C ASP A 38 8.05 2.40 11.36
N GLY A 39 7.75 2.43 10.06
CA GLY A 39 7.20 3.57 9.33
C GLY A 39 8.24 4.64 8.96
N ARG A 40 9.53 4.38 9.22
CA ARG A 40 10.63 5.29 8.91
C ARG A 40 10.92 5.30 7.41
N CYS A 41 10.85 6.47 6.79
CA CYS A 41 11.17 6.63 5.37
C CYS A 41 12.62 6.20 5.08
N ASP A 42 12.77 5.36 4.05
CA ASP A 42 14.03 5.11 3.35
C ASP A 42 13.92 5.57 1.89
N ALA A 43 14.60 6.67 1.56
CA ALA A 43 14.50 7.31 0.25
C ALA A 43 15.00 6.42 -0.90
N SER A 44 15.94 5.50 -0.64
CA SER A 44 16.52 4.63 -1.67
C SER A 44 15.46 3.73 -2.33
N GLY A 45 14.42 3.36 -1.57
CA GLY A 45 13.28 2.60 -2.08
C GLY A 45 12.48 3.36 -3.15
N ALA A 46 12.64 4.69 -3.27
CA ALA A 46 11.95 5.54 -4.23
C ALA A 46 12.81 5.96 -5.44
N ASP A 47 14.08 5.52 -5.56
CA ASP A 47 14.99 5.95 -6.62
C ASP A 47 14.46 5.64 -8.04
N PHE A 48 13.62 4.61 -8.17
CA PHE A 48 12.95 4.25 -9.43
C PHE A 48 11.99 5.34 -9.96
N ALA A 49 11.64 6.32 -9.13
CA ALA A 49 10.78 7.44 -9.51
C ALA A 49 11.53 8.54 -10.27
N ILE A 50 12.86 8.63 -10.10
CA ILE A 50 13.68 9.67 -10.73
C ILE A 50 13.58 9.55 -12.26
N GLY A 51 13.39 10.68 -12.93
CA GLY A 51 13.20 10.76 -14.39
C GLY A 51 11.78 10.46 -14.87
N LYS A 52 10.84 10.12 -13.99
CA LYS A 52 9.43 9.88 -14.35
C LYS A 52 8.56 11.11 -14.07
N PRO A 53 7.43 11.28 -14.78
CA PRO A 53 6.44 12.29 -14.44
C PRO A 53 5.88 12.06 -13.04
N GLY A 54 5.88 13.10 -12.21
CA GLY A 54 5.25 13.08 -10.89
C GLY A 54 3.74 12.92 -11.02
N SER A 55 3.22 11.76 -10.64
CA SER A 55 1.78 11.47 -10.61
C SER A 55 1.38 10.94 -9.23
N ALA A 56 0.07 10.93 -8.94
CA ALA A 56 -0.44 10.37 -7.69
C ALA A 56 -0.12 8.87 -7.58
N GLU A 57 -0.18 8.15 -8.69
CA GLU A 57 0.13 6.72 -8.77
C GLU A 57 1.61 6.47 -8.49
N LEU A 58 2.51 7.25 -9.10
CA LEU A 58 3.95 7.15 -8.87
C LEU A 58 4.29 7.49 -7.40
N LEU A 59 3.65 8.52 -6.85
CA LEU A 59 3.83 8.94 -5.46
C LEU A 59 3.45 7.82 -4.49
N GLU A 60 2.33 7.14 -4.70
CA GLU A 60 1.89 6.05 -3.84
C GLU A 60 2.78 4.82 -3.96
N GLN A 61 3.27 4.50 -5.16
CA GLN A 61 4.27 3.44 -5.35
C GLN A 61 5.56 3.77 -4.59
N ALA A 62 6.07 5.00 -4.74
CA ALA A 62 7.28 5.45 -4.07
C ALA A 62 7.12 5.48 -2.54
N ARG A 63 5.95 5.90 -2.04
CA ARG A 63 5.62 5.86 -0.61
C ARG A 63 5.71 4.43 -0.06
N LYS A 64 5.09 3.46 -0.73
CA LYS A 64 5.13 2.05 -0.31
C LYS A 64 6.54 1.48 -0.36
N ALA A 65 7.27 1.75 -1.45
CA ALA A 65 8.61 1.21 -1.65
C ALA A 65 9.65 1.80 -0.69
N SER A 66 9.52 3.08 -0.33
CA SER A 66 10.31 3.72 0.74
C SER A 66 9.85 3.37 2.15
N GLY A 67 8.75 2.61 2.27
CA GLY A 67 8.05 2.30 3.52
C GLY A 67 7.60 3.55 4.31
N SER A 68 7.46 4.69 3.65
CA SER A 68 7.05 5.94 4.28
C SER A 68 5.58 5.89 4.69
N GLN A 69 5.23 6.54 5.80
CA GLN A 69 3.82 6.68 6.20
C GLN A 69 3.09 7.72 5.36
N MET A 70 3.82 8.72 4.85
CA MET A 70 3.27 9.74 3.98
C MET A 70 4.25 10.13 2.89
N ALA A 71 3.72 10.67 1.79
CA ALA A 71 4.53 11.18 0.71
C ALA A 71 3.92 12.45 0.12
N ARG A 72 4.76 13.32 -0.43
CA ARG A 72 4.38 14.56 -1.10
C ARG A 72 5.22 14.78 -2.36
N ILE A 73 4.63 15.40 -3.38
CA ILE A 73 5.36 15.98 -4.49
C ILE A 73 5.63 17.46 -4.18
N LEU A 74 6.86 17.91 -4.38
CA LEU A 74 7.30 19.30 -4.24
C LEU A 74 7.71 19.87 -5.59
N LYS A 75 7.09 20.99 -5.98
CA LYS A 75 7.43 21.73 -7.20
C LYS A 75 8.50 22.80 -6.91
N PRO A 76 9.21 23.33 -7.92
CA PRO A 76 10.32 24.27 -7.73
C PRO A 76 10.00 25.55 -6.96
N HIS A 77 8.73 25.97 -6.91
CA HIS A 77 8.29 27.23 -6.29
C HIS A 77 7.28 27.03 -5.16
N ASP A 78 7.08 25.79 -4.70
CA ASP A 78 6.21 25.54 -3.56
C ASP A 78 6.80 26.18 -2.32
N VAL A 79 6.04 27.08 -1.69
CA VAL A 79 6.41 27.64 -0.39
C VAL A 79 6.05 26.62 0.67
N VAL A 80 7.07 26.02 1.27
CA VAL A 80 6.93 25.02 2.33
C VAL A 80 7.71 25.42 3.57
N THR A 81 7.24 24.96 4.71
CA THR A 81 7.99 25.02 5.96
C THR A 81 9.09 23.95 5.95
N LEU A 82 10.16 24.17 6.74
CA LEU A 82 11.32 23.27 6.84
C LEU A 82 11.18 22.31 8.02
N GLU A 83 9.97 21.83 8.29
CA GLU A 83 9.74 20.84 9.33
C GLU A 83 10.24 19.47 8.87
N TYR A 84 10.96 18.79 9.75
CA TYR A 84 11.43 17.43 9.50
C TYR A 84 10.41 16.40 10.02
N ARG A 85 9.97 15.52 9.13
CA ARG A 85 9.04 14.41 9.36
C ARG A 85 9.73 13.14 8.90
N SER A 86 10.16 12.35 9.87
CA SER A 86 11.01 11.18 9.64
C SER A 86 10.31 10.10 8.78
N GLU A 87 8.99 10.07 8.84
CA GLU A 87 8.08 9.15 8.18
C GLU A 87 7.60 9.62 6.81
N ARG A 88 8.10 10.77 6.32
CA ARG A 88 7.66 11.39 5.07
C ARG A 88 8.70 11.25 3.96
N LEU A 89 8.22 10.82 2.80
CA LEU A 89 8.93 10.92 1.52
C LEU A 89 8.55 12.24 0.83
N ASN A 90 9.53 12.94 0.27
CA ASN A 90 9.30 14.00 -0.70
C ASN A 90 9.88 13.59 -2.05
N LEU A 91 9.07 13.77 -3.11
CA LEU A 91 9.52 13.72 -4.49
C LEU A 91 9.60 15.14 -5.04
N ASN A 92 10.81 15.63 -5.30
CA ASN A 92 10.98 16.93 -5.92
C ASN A 92 10.92 16.79 -7.42
N VAL A 93 10.12 17.63 -8.07
CA VAL A 93 9.98 17.67 -9.53
C VAL A 93 10.60 18.94 -10.12
N ASP A 94 11.00 18.86 -11.38
CA ASP A 94 11.40 20.01 -12.20
C ASP A 94 10.18 20.82 -12.69
N GLU A 95 10.43 21.89 -13.46
CA GLU A 95 9.40 22.74 -14.09
C GLU A 95 8.43 21.98 -15.00
N ARG A 96 8.83 20.81 -15.50
CA ARG A 96 8.03 19.95 -16.38
C ARG A 96 7.29 18.87 -15.59
N GLY A 97 7.40 18.87 -14.26
CA GLY A 97 6.81 17.86 -13.39
C GLY A 97 7.57 16.53 -13.39
N VAL A 98 8.82 16.47 -13.87
CA VAL A 98 9.64 15.25 -13.84
C VAL A 98 10.37 15.16 -12.51
N VAL A 99 10.31 14.01 -11.84
CA VAL A 99 10.99 13.79 -10.56
C VAL A 99 12.51 13.85 -10.75
N ILE A 100 13.18 14.70 -9.98
CA ILE A 100 14.64 14.89 -10.02
C ILE A 100 15.32 14.42 -8.73
N ARG A 101 14.55 14.22 -7.64
CA ARG A 101 15.07 13.81 -6.34
C ARG A 101 13.98 13.15 -5.50
N ALA A 102 14.39 12.14 -4.73
CA ALA A 102 13.64 11.59 -3.61
C ALA A 102 14.42 11.82 -2.31
N ASN A 103 13.76 12.27 -1.24
CA ASN A 103 14.39 12.42 0.09
C ASN A 103 13.37 12.26 1.22
N CYS A 104 13.87 11.85 2.39
CA CYS A 104 13.07 11.76 3.59
C CYS A 104 13.14 13.06 4.40
N GLY A 105 12.01 13.48 4.97
CA GLY A 105 11.94 14.65 5.85
C GLY A 105 10.65 15.42 5.72
#